data_AF-A0A3M2LFG6-F1
#
_entry.id   AF-A0A3M2LFG6-F1
#
_cell.length_a   1.000
_cell.length_b   1.000
_cell.length_c   1.000
_cell.angle_alpha   90.00
_cell.angle_beta   90.00
_cell.angle_gamma   90.00
#
_symmetry.space_group_name_H-M   'P 1'
#
loop_
_entity.id
_entity.type
_entity.pdbx_description
1 polymer ?
#
loop_
_entity_poly.entity_id
_entity_poly.type
_entity_poly.pdbx_seq_one_letter_code
_entity_poly.pdbx_strand_id
1 'polypeptide(L)'
;MLLLTTPMQAFVPTGIVMLAFRKRWTARWAAVHGFAYQRKTGWPVPDWNFPPFSNRSACRFRVRDGMRGSVGGFAASFFHVTWLANYKVSVGPRSRNVFVLRLPRALPRLSVGVSFDSGKGDSVQFESAHFNDRFFVYCADPVFAHAVFTPRTVERLVELKWSGGATTKFEIVGDLLVAISTAGNLPNQIGDIFEIMRIIADGVPRFVWNDYGTTVPQGNRGMQERIGA
;
A
#
# COMPACT_ATOMS: atom_id res chain seq x y z
N MET A 1 51.67 -35.25 7.44
CA MET A 1 51.01 -34.49 6.36
C MET A 1 49.56 -34.25 6.79
N LEU A 2 49.27 -33.08 7.38
CA LEU A 2 47.91 -32.69 7.79
C LEU A 2 47.26 -31.92 6.64
N LEU A 3 46.22 -32.50 6.04
CA LEU A 3 45.35 -31.81 5.09
C LEU A 3 44.39 -30.89 5.88
N LEU A 4 44.67 -29.59 5.87
CA LEU A 4 43.71 -28.57 6.29
C LEU A 4 42.57 -28.54 5.26
N THR A 5 41.46 -29.21 5.55
CA THR A 5 40.18 -28.97 4.89
C THR A 5 39.61 -27.66 5.42
N THR A 6 39.82 -26.57 4.70
CA THR A 6 39.21 -25.27 5.00
C THR A 6 37.70 -25.37 4.73
N PRO A 7 36.80 -25.17 5.70
CA PRO A 7 35.39 -25.02 5.39
C PRO A 7 35.22 -23.69 4.65
N MET A 8 34.87 -23.74 3.36
CA MET A 8 34.31 -22.59 2.64
C MET A 8 33.00 -22.19 3.35
N GLN A 9 33.08 -21.27 4.31
CA GLN A 9 31.90 -20.61 4.83
C GLN A 9 31.33 -19.74 3.70
N ALA A 10 30.31 -20.27 3.03
CA ALA A 10 29.51 -19.53 2.09
C ALA A 10 28.87 -18.35 2.84
N PHE A 11 29.48 -17.17 2.72
CA PHE A 11 28.86 -15.90 3.04
C PHE A 11 27.70 -15.71 2.05
N VAL A 12 26.55 -16.32 2.33
CA VAL A 12 25.32 -15.91 1.66
C VAL A 12 25.02 -14.54 2.22
N PRO A 13 25.11 -13.46 1.42
CA PRO A 13 24.83 -12.13 1.94
C PRO A 13 23.40 -12.16 2.49
N THR A 14 23.24 -11.82 3.77
CA THR A 14 22.00 -11.91 4.56
C THR A 14 20.77 -11.34 3.83
N GLY A 15 20.98 -10.37 2.94
CA GLY A 15 19.94 -9.81 2.07
C GLY A 15 19.29 -10.78 1.08
N ILE A 16 20.03 -11.78 0.55
CA ILE A 16 19.47 -12.81 -0.35
C ILE A 16 18.54 -13.75 0.42
N VAL A 17 18.93 -14.14 1.64
CA VAL A 17 18.12 -15.00 2.51
C VAL A 17 16.82 -14.29 2.88
N MET A 18 16.89 -13.03 3.34
CA MET A 18 15.69 -12.24 3.66
C MET A 18 14.76 -12.06 2.44
N LEU A 19 15.31 -11.83 1.25
CA LEU A 19 14.51 -11.71 0.03
C LEU A 19 13.85 -13.02 -0.37
N ALA A 20 14.55 -14.15 -0.24
CA ALA A 20 14.01 -15.48 -0.54
C ALA A 20 12.92 -15.89 0.47
N PHE A 21 13.14 -15.63 1.75
CA PHE A 21 12.14 -15.85 2.80
C PHE A 21 10.89 -15.01 2.55
N ARG A 22 11.03 -13.72 2.22
CA ARG A 22 9.90 -12.85 1.87
C ARG A 22 9.01 -13.45 0.79
N LYS A 23 9.61 -13.89 -0.33
CA LYS A 23 8.85 -14.46 -1.45
C LYS A 23 8.10 -15.73 -1.05
N ARG A 24 8.74 -16.60 -0.27
CA ARG A 24 8.11 -17.83 0.24
C ARG A 24 6.95 -17.51 1.18
N TRP A 25 7.11 -16.53 2.07
CA TRP A 25 6.06 -16.11 2.99
C TRP A 25 4.88 -15.48 2.25
N THR A 26 5.11 -14.56 1.32
CA THR A 26 4.04 -13.96 0.51
C THR A 26 3.31 -15.04 -0.29
N ALA A 27 4.03 -15.97 -0.94
CA ALA A 27 3.42 -17.06 -1.68
C ALA A 27 2.55 -17.96 -0.78
N ARG A 28 3.02 -18.26 0.44
CA ARG A 28 2.26 -19.06 1.41
C ARG A 28 1.03 -18.33 1.91
N TRP A 29 1.16 -17.06 2.28
CA TRP A 29 0.02 -16.23 2.70
C TRP A 29 -1.02 -16.18 1.58
N ALA A 30 -0.57 -15.98 0.34
CA ALA A 30 -1.43 -15.92 -0.83
C ALA A 30 -2.22 -17.21 -1.02
N ALA A 31 -1.53 -18.37 -0.97
CA ALA A 31 -2.17 -19.68 -1.12
C ALA A 31 -3.23 -19.94 -0.03
N VAL A 32 -2.98 -19.53 1.22
CA VAL A 32 -3.94 -19.70 2.33
C VAL A 32 -5.18 -18.81 2.16
N HIS A 33 -5.03 -17.61 1.60
CA HIS A 33 -6.11 -16.62 1.48
C HIS A 33 -6.73 -16.54 0.08
N GLY A 34 -6.44 -17.52 -0.81
CA GLY A 34 -7.00 -17.57 -2.16
C GLY A 34 -6.44 -16.54 -3.14
N PHE A 35 -5.30 -15.93 -2.84
CA PHE A 35 -4.62 -15.03 -3.77
C PHE A 35 -3.70 -15.80 -4.73
N ALA A 36 -3.70 -15.40 -5.99
CA ALA A 36 -2.79 -15.87 -7.02
C ALA A 36 -1.44 -15.12 -6.93
N TYR A 37 -0.41 -15.78 -6.40
CA TYR A 37 0.95 -15.23 -6.31
C TYR A 37 1.74 -15.39 -7.62
N GLN A 38 2.45 -14.33 -8.01
CA GLN A 38 3.34 -14.30 -9.17
C GLN A 38 4.74 -13.81 -8.76
N ARG A 39 5.74 -14.68 -8.90
CA ARG A 39 7.14 -14.39 -8.53
C ARG A 39 7.82 -13.35 -9.44
N LYS A 40 7.33 -13.18 -10.66
CA LYS A 40 7.73 -12.17 -11.64
C LYS A 40 6.46 -11.73 -12.35
N THR A 41 5.90 -10.61 -11.92
CA THR A 41 4.60 -10.13 -12.42
C THR A 41 4.69 -9.46 -13.79
N GLY A 42 5.82 -8.80 -14.07
CA GLY A 42 5.94 -7.93 -15.25
C GLY A 42 4.98 -6.74 -15.22
N TRP A 43 4.38 -6.44 -14.07
CA TRP A 43 3.43 -5.33 -13.95
C TRP A 43 4.12 -4.00 -14.16
N PRO A 44 3.45 -3.04 -14.83
CA PRO A 44 3.97 -1.70 -14.95
C PRO A 44 4.08 -1.07 -13.55
N VAL A 45 5.00 -0.12 -13.43
CA VAL A 45 5.06 0.72 -12.24
C VAL A 45 3.86 1.67 -12.29
N PRO A 46 3.06 1.79 -11.21
CA PRO A 46 1.97 2.75 -11.16
C PRO A 46 2.48 4.18 -11.36
N ASP A 47 1.80 4.95 -12.21
CA ASP A 47 2.09 6.37 -12.42
C ASP A 47 1.23 7.23 -11.49
N TRP A 48 1.45 7.06 -10.18
CA TRP A 48 0.74 7.82 -9.17
C TRP A 48 1.47 9.11 -8.82
N ASN A 49 0.71 10.20 -8.66
CA ASN A 49 1.24 11.53 -8.38
C ASN A 49 1.62 11.76 -6.90
N PHE A 50 1.93 10.71 -6.14
CA PHE A 50 2.29 10.79 -4.74
C PHE A 50 3.54 9.96 -4.37
N PRO A 51 4.30 10.34 -3.32
CA PRO A 51 5.50 9.62 -2.94
C PRO A 51 5.23 8.15 -2.57
N PRO A 52 6.13 7.22 -2.92
CA PRO A 52 7.42 7.45 -3.58
C PRO A 52 7.34 7.61 -5.10
N PHE A 53 6.18 7.41 -5.73
CA PHE A 53 6.02 7.34 -7.18
C PHE A 53 6.23 8.69 -7.89
N SER A 54 5.89 9.81 -7.23
CA SER A 54 6.15 11.15 -7.75
C SER A 54 7.55 11.71 -7.46
N ASN A 55 8.42 10.96 -6.76
CA ASN A 55 9.73 11.46 -6.37
C ASN A 55 10.67 11.57 -7.58
N ARG A 56 10.99 12.79 -8.01
CA ARG A 56 11.94 13.04 -9.13
C ARG A 56 13.33 12.43 -8.93
N SER A 57 13.79 12.28 -7.69
CA SER A 57 15.10 11.70 -7.36
C SER A 57 15.09 10.16 -7.31
N ALA A 58 13.92 9.52 -7.46
CA ALA A 58 13.81 8.08 -7.49
C ALA A 58 13.89 7.59 -8.94
N CYS A 59 14.78 6.64 -9.21
CA CYS A 59 14.96 6.09 -10.55
C CYS A 59 14.90 4.56 -10.55
N ARG A 60 14.73 3.99 -11.75
CA ARG A 60 14.69 2.53 -11.98
C ARG A 60 13.65 1.80 -11.11
N PHE A 61 12.44 2.36 -11.02
CA PHE A 61 11.32 1.67 -10.39
C PHE A 61 11.06 0.33 -11.07
N ARG A 62 10.86 -0.72 -10.26
CA ARG A 62 10.52 -2.07 -10.72
C ARG A 62 9.57 -2.73 -9.73
N VAL A 63 8.49 -3.29 -10.25
CA VAL A 63 7.67 -4.27 -9.53
C VAL A 63 8.39 -5.62 -9.59
N ARG A 64 8.59 -6.27 -8.43
CA ARG A 64 9.40 -7.49 -8.33
C ARG A 64 8.57 -8.75 -8.38
N ASP A 65 7.57 -8.79 -7.51
CA ASP A 65 6.61 -9.87 -7.37
C ASP A 65 5.34 -9.29 -6.75
N GLY A 66 4.26 -10.05 -6.82
CA GLY A 66 2.97 -9.60 -6.34
C GLY A 66 1.96 -10.72 -6.35
N MET A 67 0.77 -10.41 -5.86
CA MET A 67 -0.36 -11.31 -5.80
C MET A 67 -1.64 -10.56 -6.06
N ARG A 68 -2.64 -11.29 -6.56
CA ARG A 68 -3.98 -10.78 -6.84
C ARG A 68 -5.02 -11.68 -6.22
N GLY A 69 -6.15 -11.12 -5.85
CA GLY A 69 -7.24 -11.86 -5.23
C GLY A 69 -8.38 -10.89 -4.91
N SER A 70 -9.08 -11.17 -3.83
CA SER A 70 -10.18 -10.34 -3.35
C SER A 70 -10.11 -10.18 -1.85
N VAL A 71 -10.56 -9.02 -1.35
CA VAL A 71 -10.75 -8.76 0.07
C VAL A 71 -12.16 -8.22 0.24
N GLY A 72 -13.02 -8.98 0.95
CA GLY A 72 -14.45 -8.72 0.94
C GLY A 72 -15.00 -8.75 -0.49
N GLY A 73 -15.70 -7.70 -0.90
CA GLY A 73 -16.23 -7.54 -2.26
C GLY A 73 -15.28 -6.85 -3.25
N PHE A 74 -14.04 -6.53 -2.87
CA PHE A 74 -13.14 -5.72 -3.68
C PHE A 74 -12.04 -6.56 -4.32
N ALA A 75 -11.76 -6.29 -5.61
CA ALA A 75 -10.56 -6.81 -6.25
C ALA A 75 -9.33 -6.22 -5.56
N ALA A 76 -8.41 -7.09 -5.17
CA ALA A 76 -7.28 -6.76 -4.32
C ALA A 76 -5.99 -7.20 -4.96
N SER A 77 -4.97 -6.37 -4.84
CA SER A 77 -3.63 -6.67 -5.31
C SER A 77 -2.58 -6.20 -4.33
N PHE A 78 -1.49 -6.93 -4.29
CA PHE A 78 -0.33 -6.60 -3.49
C PHE A 78 0.91 -6.79 -4.33
N PHE A 79 1.87 -5.88 -4.20
CA PHE A 79 3.14 -6.03 -4.88
C PHE A 79 4.29 -5.33 -4.17
N HIS A 80 5.47 -5.84 -4.47
CA HIS A 80 6.72 -5.30 -3.99
C HIS A 80 7.32 -4.37 -5.03
N VAL A 81 7.43 -3.09 -4.70
CA VAL A 81 8.12 -2.11 -5.54
C VAL A 81 9.52 -1.86 -5.01
N THR A 82 10.49 -1.78 -5.92
CA THR A 82 11.88 -1.40 -5.63
C THR A 82 12.30 -0.24 -6.51
N TRP A 83 13.12 0.66 -5.98
CA TRP A 83 13.73 1.76 -6.75
C TRP A 83 15.11 2.10 -6.18
N LEU A 84 15.91 2.82 -6.94
CA LEU A 84 17.15 3.42 -6.44
C LEU A 84 16.87 4.86 -6.02
N ALA A 85 17.24 5.20 -4.79
CA ALA A 85 17.29 6.59 -4.37
C ALA A 85 18.58 7.21 -4.92
N ASN A 86 18.44 8.21 -5.80
CA ASN A 86 19.60 8.95 -6.31
C ASN A 86 19.90 10.12 -5.36
N TYR A 87 20.42 9.82 -4.18
CA TYR A 87 20.89 10.83 -3.24
C TYR A 87 22.42 10.87 -3.26
N LYS A 88 23.02 12.07 -3.33
CA LYS A 88 24.46 12.30 -3.47
C LYS A 88 25.35 11.62 -2.40
N VAL A 89 24.76 11.11 -1.31
CA VAL A 89 25.48 10.57 -0.14
C VAL A 89 25.16 9.09 0.13
N SER A 90 24.13 8.49 -0.48
CA SER A 90 23.83 7.06 -0.29
C SER A 90 23.01 6.50 -1.45
N VAL A 91 23.62 5.65 -2.27
CA VAL A 91 22.96 4.88 -3.33
C VAL A 91 22.61 3.50 -2.79
N GLY A 92 21.35 3.28 -2.44
CA GLY A 92 20.86 1.99 -1.96
C GLY A 92 19.49 1.64 -2.54
N PRO A 93 19.21 0.36 -2.83
CA PRO A 93 17.88 -0.07 -3.25
C PRO A 93 16.89 0.13 -2.11
N ARG A 94 15.86 0.94 -2.36
CA ARG A 94 14.71 1.07 -1.47
C ARG A 94 13.61 0.14 -1.95
N SER A 95 12.83 -0.37 -1.00
CA SER A 95 11.67 -1.19 -1.30
C SER A 95 10.48 -0.81 -0.44
N ARG A 96 9.28 -0.99 -0.99
CA ARG A 96 8.00 -0.82 -0.27
C ARG A 96 7.04 -1.93 -0.62
N ASN A 97 6.15 -2.18 0.31
CA ASN A 97 4.97 -3.02 0.10
C ASN A 97 3.84 -2.10 -0.35
N VAL A 98 3.20 -2.46 -1.45
CA VAL A 98 2.08 -1.72 -2.02
C VAL A 98 0.87 -2.63 -2.02
N PHE A 99 -0.21 -2.13 -1.48
CA PHE A 99 -1.50 -2.79 -1.41
C PHE A 99 -2.49 -1.94 -2.19
N VAL A 100 -3.39 -2.59 -2.92
CA VAL A 100 -4.38 -1.93 -3.76
C VAL A 100 -5.70 -2.65 -3.59
N LEU A 101 -6.75 -1.90 -3.28
CA LEU A 101 -8.13 -2.32 -3.43
C LEU A 101 -8.78 -1.49 -4.53
N ARG A 102 -9.49 -2.15 -5.44
CA ARG A 102 -10.29 -1.48 -6.45
C ARG A 102 -11.65 -1.10 -5.87
N LEU A 103 -11.92 0.20 -5.87
CA LEU A 103 -13.18 0.79 -5.44
C LEU A 103 -14.22 0.74 -6.58
N PRO A 104 -15.53 0.83 -6.26
CA PRO A 104 -16.58 0.77 -7.28
C PRO A 104 -16.61 1.96 -8.23
N ARG A 105 -16.16 3.14 -7.76
CA ARG A 105 -16.11 4.40 -8.53
C ARG A 105 -14.86 5.19 -8.15
N ALA A 106 -14.51 6.14 -9.02
CA ALA A 106 -13.40 7.04 -8.75
C ALA A 106 -13.82 8.09 -7.72
N LEU A 107 -13.01 8.31 -6.70
CA LEU A 107 -13.27 9.30 -5.64
C LEU A 107 -12.19 10.40 -5.63
N PRO A 108 -12.50 11.57 -5.03
CA PRO A 108 -11.50 12.59 -4.73
C PRO A 108 -10.34 12.05 -3.92
N ARG A 109 -9.18 12.69 -4.07
CA ARG A 109 -7.96 12.29 -3.37
C ARG A 109 -8.11 12.50 -1.87
N LEU A 110 -7.85 11.45 -1.12
CA LEU A 110 -7.80 11.47 0.35
C LEU A 110 -6.59 10.68 0.81
N SER A 111 -5.82 11.23 1.74
CA SER A 111 -4.63 10.59 2.30
C SER A 111 -4.81 10.31 3.80
N VAL A 112 -4.30 9.17 4.26
CA VAL A 112 -4.25 8.83 5.69
C VAL A 112 -2.84 8.37 6.08
N GLY A 113 -2.37 8.80 7.24
CA GLY A 113 -1.08 8.42 7.81
C GLY A 113 0.05 9.40 7.49
N VAL A 114 1.29 8.94 7.64
CA VAL A 114 2.49 9.81 7.57
C VAL A 114 2.57 10.54 6.24
N SER A 115 2.67 11.86 6.32
CA SER A 115 2.69 12.72 5.15
C SER A 115 4.08 13.24 4.81
N PHE A 116 4.55 12.92 3.60
CA PHE A 116 5.78 13.45 3.00
C PHE A 116 5.53 14.27 1.73
N ASP A 117 4.31 14.77 1.53
CA ASP A 117 3.87 15.36 0.26
C ASP A 117 3.14 16.69 0.51
N SER A 118 3.46 17.69 -0.30
CA SER A 118 2.94 19.05 -0.25
C SER A 118 1.58 19.24 -0.95
N GLY A 119 1.10 18.28 -1.74
CA GLY A 119 -0.14 18.39 -2.53
C GLY A 119 -1.41 17.78 -1.91
N LYS A 120 -1.50 17.69 -0.57
CA LYS A 120 -2.48 16.82 0.13
C LYS A 120 -3.75 17.50 0.66
N GLY A 121 -3.86 18.81 0.50
CA GLY A 121 -4.89 19.60 1.20
C GLY A 121 -4.59 19.71 2.69
N ASP A 122 -5.60 20.11 3.44
CA ASP A 122 -5.47 20.42 4.86
C ASP A 122 -5.64 19.17 5.73
N SER A 123 -5.10 19.22 6.95
CA SER A 123 -5.34 18.18 7.95
C SER A 123 -6.79 18.25 8.44
N VAL A 124 -7.46 17.09 8.46
CA VAL A 124 -8.84 16.96 8.90
C VAL A 124 -8.86 16.33 10.30
N GLN A 125 -9.52 16.98 11.25
CA GLN A 125 -9.65 16.51 12.63
C GLN A 125 -11.02 15.87 12.84
N PHE A 126 -11.06 14.72 13.51
CA PHE A 126 -12.28 14.02 13.87
C PHE A 126 -12.61 14.17 15.35
N GLU A 127 -13.83 13.84 15.76
CA GLU A 127 -14.25 13.92 17.17
C GLU A 127 -13.50 12.93 18.07
N SER A 128 -13.06 11.80 17.51
CA SER A 128 -12.32 10.78 18.25
C SER A 128 -10.83 11.13 18.35
N ALA A 129 -10.39 11.54 19.55
CA ALA A 129 -8.96 11.79 19.83
C ALA A 129 -8.09 10.55 19.53
N HIS A 130 -8.55 9.36 19.93
CA HIS A 130 -7.84 8.10 19.65
C HIS A 130 -7.65 7.81 18.16
N PHE A 131 -8.60 8.27 17.33
CA PHE A 131 -8.47 8.17 15.89
C PHE A 131 -7.43 9.14 15.37
N ASN A 132 -7.51 10.42 15.75
CA ASN A 132 -6.58 11.47 15.29
C ASN A 132 -5.12 11.17 15.71
N ASP A 133 -4.91 10.54 16.87
CA ASP A 133 -3.58 10.14 17.35
C ASP A 133 -2.92 9.07 16.45
N ARG A 134 -3.74 8.25 15.77
CA ARG A 134 -3.28 7.09 14.99
C ARG A 134 -3.38 7.30 13.48
N PHE A 135 -4.37 8.06 13.03
CA PHE A 135 -4.75 8.25 11.64
C PHE A 135 -4.78 9.74 11.31
N PHE A 136 -3.68 10.23 10.77
CA PHE A 136 -3.60 11.60 10.25
C PHE A 136 -4.26 11.68 8.88
N VAL A 137 -5.46 12.28 8.80
CA VAL A 137 -6.21 12.41 7.55
C VAL A 137 -5.91 13.76 6.89
N TYR A 138 -5.67 13.73 5.59
CA TYR A 138 -5.46 14.92 4.77
C TYR A 138 -6.36 14.88 3.54
N CYS A 139 -7.05 15.98 3.27
CA CYS A 139 -7.89 16.11 2.10
C CYS A 139 -8.03 17.58 1.69
N ALA A 140 -8.22 17.83 0.39
CA ALA A 140 -8.53 19.16 -0.12
C ALA A 140 -9.95 19.62 0.26
N ASP A 141 -10.87 18.67 0.47
CA ASP A 141 -12.24 18.92 0.90
C ASP A 141 -12.50 18.19 2.24
N PRO A 142 -12.50 18.92 3.37
CA PRO A 142 -12.78 18.34 4.69
C PRO A 142 -14.17 17.71 4.78
N VAL A 143 -15.18 18.24 4.08
CA VAL A 143 -16.55 17.71 4.10
C VAL A 143 -16.58 16.31 3.49
N PHE A 144 -15.87 16.12 2.37
CA PHE A 144 -15.67 14.80 1.77
C PHE A 144 -14.99 13.83 2.74
N ALA A 145 -13.94 14.26 3.44
CA ALA A 145 -13.24 13.41 4.41
C ALA A 145 -14.16 12.95 5.55
N HIS A 146 -14.97 13.84 6.10
CA HIS A 146 -15.98 13.49 7.11
C HIS A 146 -17.07 12.57 6.56
N ALA A 147 -17.46 12.73 5.30
CA ALA A 147 -18.44 11.86 4.66
C ALA A 147 -17.91 10.43 4.44
N VAL A 148 -16.61 10.28 4.11
CA VAL A 148 -15.94 8.98 3.96
C VAL A 148 -15.78 8.28 5.32
N PHE A 149 -15.29 8.99 6.33
CA PHE A 149 -15.04 8.44 7.67
C PHE A 149 -16.21 8.67 8.60
N THR A 150 -17.24 7.83 8.44
CA THR A 150 -18.38 7.82 9.37
C THR A 150 -17.95 7.45 10.80
N PRO A 151 -18.71 7.85 11.84
CA PRO A 151 -18.42 7.46 13.22
C PRO A 151 -18.22 5.95 13.40
N ARG A 152 -19.04 5.13 12.73
CA ARG A 152 -18.92 3.66 12.76
C ARG A 152 -17.62 3.16 12.12
N THR A 153 -17.17 3.79 11.04
CA THR A 153 -15.89 3.46 10.40
C THR A 153 -14.73 3.82 11.32
N VAL A 154 -14.79 5.00 11.94
CA VAL A 154 -13.79 5.49 12.89
C VAL A 154 -13.66 4.55 14.10
N GLU A 155 -14.78 4.16 14.71
CA GLU A 155 -14.82 3.21 15.83
C GLU A 155 -14.15 1.87 15.47
N ARG A 156 -14.53 1.28 14.34
CA ARG A 156 -13.93 0.02 13.86
C ARG A 156 -12.43 0.12 13.63
N LEU A 157 -11.95 1.24 13.10
CA LEU A 157 -10.51 1.46 12.89
C LEU A 157 -9.77 1.60 14.22
N VAL A 158 -10.39 2.21 15.24
CA VAL A 158 -9.82 2.33 16.59
C VAL A 158 -9.77 0.96 17.30
N GLU A 159 -10.79 0.13 17.11
CA GLU A 159 -10.90 -1.23 17.69
C GLU A 159 -9.84 -2.21 17.21
N LEU A 160 -9.36 -2.07 15.97
CA LEU A 160 -8.31 -2.93 15.42
C LEU A 160 -6.98 -2.86 16.18
N LYS A 161 -6.80 -1.89 17.10
CA LYS A 161 -5.57 -1.67 17.88
C LYS A 161 -4.30 -1.65 17.02
N TRP A 162 -4.44 -1.24 15.77
CA TRP A 162 -3.34 -1.24 14.82
C TRP A 162 -2.33 -0.14 15.17
N SER A 163 -1.07 -0.54 15.34
CA SER A 163 0.05 0.35 15.68
C SER A 163 0.87 0.78 14.46
N GLY A 164 0.50 0.36 13.25
CA GLY A 164 1.24 0.62 12.02
C GLY A 164 1.02 2.00 11.40
N GLY A 165 0.19 2.88 11.99
CA GLY A 165 -0.16 4.20 11.43
C GLY A 165 1.03 5.12 11.14
N ALA A 166 2.09 5.02 11.95
CA ALA A 166 3.35 5.75 11.74
C ALA A 166 4.23 5.18 10.61
N THR A 167 3.83 4.06 9.99
CA THR A 167 4.64 3.35 9.00
C THR A 167 3.87 2.93 7.76
N THR A 168 2.57 3.22 7.68
CA THR A 168 1.77 2.91 6.50
C THR A 168 0.93 4.12 6.12
N LYS A 169 1.01 4.47 4.85
CA LYS A 169 0.23 5.55 4.25
C LYS A 169 -0.89 4.92 3.43
N PHE A 170 -2.12 5.41 3.59
CA PHE A 170 -3.24 5.07 2.73
C PHE A 170 -3.58 6.25 1.83
N GLU A 171 -4.06 5.97 0.63
CA GLU A 171 -4.43 6.99 -0.32
C GLU A 171 -5.54 6.53 -1.27
N ILE A 172 -6.58 7.33 -1.40
CA ILE A 172 -7.58 7.19 -2.45
C ILE A 172 -7.05 7.94 -3.67
N VAL A 173 -6.88 7.25 -4.80
CA VAL A 173 -6.52 7.84 -6.10
C VAL A 173 -7.37 7.23 -7.19
N GLY A 174 -8.32 8.02 -7.70
CA GLY A 174 -9.29 7.52 -8.67
C GLY A 174 -10.13 6.41 -8.06
N ASP A 175 -10.27 5.28 -8.75
CA ASP A 175 -11.02 4.10 -8.29
C ASP A 175 -10.14 3.14 -7.46
N LEU A 176 -9.02 3.60 -6.91
CA LEU A 176 -8.11 2.78 -6.12
C LEU A 176 -7.97 3.33 -4.71
N LEU A 177 -8.10 2.44 -3.72
CA LEU A 177 -7.57 2.64 -2.38
C LEU A 177 -6.21 1.95 -2.33
N VAL A 178 -5.16 2.72 -2.07
CA VAL A 178 -3.76 2.26 -2.07
C VAL A 178 -3.21 2.35 -0.66
N ALA A 179 -2.47 1.35 -0.21
CA ALA A 179 -1.63 1.46 0.97
C ALA A 179 -0.15 1.25 0.61
N ILE A 180 0.73 2.07 1.18
CA ILE A 180 2.19 1.93 1.06
C ILE A 180 2.77 1.79 2.46
N SER A 181 3.33 0.62 2.75
CA SER A 181 4.04 0.40 4.00
C SER A 181 5.53 0.71 3.87
N THR A 182 6.02 1.55 4.78
CA THR A 182 7.43 1.95 4.97
C THR A 182 8.15 1.09 6.00
N ALA A 183 7.42 0.43 6.90
CA ALA A 183 7.97 -0.55 7.83
C ALA A 183 8.50 -1.76 7.06
N GLY A 184 9.58 -2.35 7.58
CA GLY A 184 10.16 -3.57 7.04
C GLY A 184 9.13 -4.70 6.99
N ASN A 185 9.28 -5.52 5.95
CA ASN A 185 8.41 -6.61 5.49
C ASN A 185 8.08 -7.69 6.54
N LEU A 186 7.26 -7.37 7.55
CA LEU A 186 6.75 -8.37 8.48
C LEU A 186 5.52 -9.07 7.86
N PRO A 187 5.54 -10.41 7.68
CA PRO A 187 4.46 -11.14 7.00
C PRO A 187 3.06 -11.00 7.62
N ASN A 188 2.99 -10.74 8.93
CA ASN A 188 1.72 -10.55 9.64
C ASN A 188 0.99 -9.25 9.23
N GLN A 189 1.69 -8.25 8.68
CA GLN A 189 1.10 -6.96 8.35
C GLN A 189 0.21 -7.00 7.10
N ILE A 190 0.32 -8.04 6.24
CA ILE A 190 -0.46 -8.10 5.01
C ILE A 190 -1.96 -8.18 5.30
N GLY A 191 -2.35 -9.06 6.23
CA GLY A 191 -3.73 -9.23 6.64
C GLY A 191 -4.29 -7.96 7.28
N ASP A 192 -3.56 -7.40 8.25
CA ASP A 192 -3.97 -6.19 8.98
C ASP A 192 -4.20 -5.00 8.03
N ILE A 193 -3.29 -4.78 7.07
CA ILE A 193 -3.41 -3.67 6.12
C ILE A 193 -4.62 -3.87 5.21
N PHE A 194 -4.83 -5.08 4.67
CA PHE A 194 -6.00 -5.35 3.85
C PHE A 194 -7.31 -5.23 4.64
N GLU A 195 -7.31 -5.62 5.92
CA GLU A 195 -8.48 -5.47 6.78
C GLU A 195 -8.81 -3.99 7.04
N ILE A 196 -7.80 -3.15 7.28
CA ILE A 196 -8.00 -1.69 7.38
C ILE A 196 -8.56 -1.14 6.08
N MET A 197 -7.97 -1.50 4.94
CA MET A 197 -8.43 -1.03 3.63
C MET A 197 -9.87 -1.49 3.36
N ARG A 198 -10.24 -2.70 3.78
CA ARG A 198 -11.59 -3.22 3.68
C ARG A 198 -12.56 -2.42 4.55
N ILE A 199 -12.21 -2.14 5.81
CA ILE A 199 -13.04 -1.32 6.70
C ILE A 199 -13.27 0.08 6.13
N ILE A 200 -12.24 0.69 5.56
CA ILE A 200 -12.36 1.99 4.89
C ILE A 200 -13.32 1.86 3.69
N ALA A 201 -13.08 0.90 2.80
CA ALA A 201 -13.85 0.75 1.56
C ALA A 201 -15.32 0.36 1.79
N ASP A 202 -15.59 -0.59 2.69
CA ASP A 202 -16.94 -0.98 3.13
C ASP A 202 -17.64 0.15 3.92
N GLY A 203 -16.85 0.98 4.60
CA GLY A 203 -17.32 2.07 5.44
C GLY A 203 -17.79 3.31 4.67
N VAL A 204 -17.45 3.43 3.37
CA VAL A 204 -17.85 4.57 2.54
C VAL A 204 -19.35 4.49 2.23
N PRO A 205 -20.17 5.45 2.71
CA PRO A 205 -21.62 5.43 2.47
C PRO A 205 -22.00 5.53 1.00
N ARG A 206 -23.17 5.00 0.64
CA ARG A 206 -23.72 5.04 -0.73
C ARG A 206 -23.78 6.46 -1.31
N PHE A 207 -24.16 7.46 -0.52
CA PHE A 207 -24.27 8.83 -1.00
C PHE A 207 -22.92 9.41 -1.42
N VAL A 208 -21.81 9.05 -0.75
CA VAL A 208 -20.47 9.51 -1.13
C VAL A 208 -20.11 9.04 -2.54
N TRP A 209 -20.47 7.82 -2.90
CA TRP A 209 -20.29 7.29 -4.25
C TRP A 209 -21.18 7.95 -5.30
N ASN A 210 -22.32 8.51 -4.89
CA ASN A 210 -23.24 9.20 -5.79
C ASN A 210 -22.80 10.65 -6.00
N ASP A 211 -22.42 11.34 -4.92
CA ASP A 211 -22.16 12.78 -4.92
C ASP A 211 -20.73 13.11 -5.38
N TYR A 212 -19.76 12.28 -5.00
CA TYR A 212 -18.34 12.49 -5.33
C TYR A 212 -17.80 11.49 -6.35
N GLY A 213 -18.55 10.42 -6.62
CA GLY A 213 -18.09 9.33 -7.48
C GLY A 213 -18.13 9.71 -8.96
N THR A 214 -16.99 9.61 -9.64
CA THR A 214 -16.89 9.77 -11.09
C THR A 214 -16.51 8.44 -11.76
N THR A 215 -16.80 8.31 -13.05
CA THR A 215 -16.30 7.18 -13.84
C THR A 215 -14.87 7.45 -14.27
N VAL A 216 -13.98 6.46 -14.12
CA VAL A 216 -12.58 6.61 -14.58
C VAL A 216 -12.55 6.71 -16.11
N PRO A 217 -11.97 7.77 -16.70
CA PRO A 217 -11.80 7.90 -18.14
C PRO A 217 -11.06 6.68 -18.71
N GLN A 218 -11.55 6.10 -19.81
CA GLN A 218 -11.05 4.84 -20.37
C GLN A 218 -9.53 4.84 -20.67
N GLY A 219 -8.92 6.00 -20.93
CA GLY A 219 -7.49 6.12 -21.25
C GLY A 219 -6.52 5.70 -20.13
N ASN A 220 -6.91 5.82 -18.85
CA ASN A 220 -6.08 5.39 -17.71
C ASN A 220 -6.32 3.93 -17.29
N ARG A 221 -7.30 3.26 -17.90
CA ARG A 221 -7.81 1.96 -17.46
C ARG A 221 -6.84 0.81 -17.75
N GLY A 222 -6.13 0.82 -18.88
CA GLY A 222 -5.24 -0.28 -19.28
C GLY A 222 -4.02 -0.49 -18.36
N MET A 223 -3.52 0.57 -17.71
CA MET A 223 -2.45 0.46 -16.72
C MET A 223 -2.98 -0.01 -15.36
N GLN A 224 -4.15 0.50 -14.95
CA GLN A 224 -4.78 0.19 -13.66
C GLN A 224 -5.42 -1.20 -13.64
N GLU A 225 -5.97 -1.69 -14.75
CA GLU A 225 -6.46 -3.07 -14.91
C GLU A 225 -5.33 -4.08 -14.73
N ARG A 226 -4.10 -3.76 -15.16
CA ARG A 226 -2.96 -4.67 -14.91
C ARG A 226 -2.52 -4.72 -13.45
N ILE A 227 -2.96 -3.80 -12.62
CA ILE A 227 -2.61 -3.72 -11.19
C ILE A 227 -3.80 -4.05 -10.29
N GLY A 228 -5.04 -3.93 -10.78
CA GLY A 228 -6.28 -4.14 -10.02
C GLY A 228 -7.28 -5.14 -10.61
N ALA A 229 -6.96 -5.85 -11.70
CA ALA A 229 -7.74 -6.98 -12.23
C ALA A 229 -7.16 -8.32 -11.80
#